data_AF-A0MEC4-F1
#
_entry.id   AF-A0MEC4-F1
#
_cell.length_a   1.000
_cell.length_b   1.000
_cell.length_c   1.000
_cell.angle_alpha   90.00
_cell.angle_beta   90.00
_cell.angle_gamma   90.00
#
_symmetry.space_group_name_H-M   'P 1'
#
loop_
_entity.id
_entity.type
_entity.pdbx_description
1 polymer ?
#
loop_
_entity_poly.entity_id
_entity_poly.type
_entity_poly.pdbx_seq_one_letter_code
_entity_poly.pdbx_strand_id
1 'polypeptide(L)'
;MGHGQHIESKGSCLGISLWIQEAAIVEDYLLLDLNKTDADVILGYKWLSKLGETMIENTKTFYNDTSWITINNKADTSDGTKRGG
;
A
#
# COMPACT_ATOMS: atom_id res chain seq x y z
N MET A 1 10.12 25.49 7.44
CA MET A 1 8.81 26.04 7.03
C MET A 1 8.28 25.11 5.95
N GLY A 2 7.49 24.10 6.32
CA GLY A 2 6.88 23.16 5.38
C GLY A 2 5.38 23.37 5.43
N HIS A 3 4.74 23.56 4.28
CA HIS A 3 3.29 23.68 4.19
C HIS A 3 2.67 22.30 4.49
N GLY A 4 2.55 21.97 5.77
CA GLY A 4 1.88 20.77 6.25
C GLY A 4 0.40 20.91 5.92
N GLN A 5 -0.06 20.15 4.93
CA GLN A 5 -1.48 20.04 4.66
C GLN A 5 -2.11 19.33 5.87
N HIS A 6 -2.88 20.07 6.66
CA HIS A 6 -3.56 19.52 7.82
C HIS A 6 -4.79 18.79 7.30
N ILE A 7 -4.70 17.45 7.21
CA ILE A 7 -5.82 16.61 6.82
C ILE A 7 -6.54 16.22 8.09
N GLU A 8 -7.71 16.82 8.32
CA GLU A 8 -8.59 16.44 9.42
C GLU A 8 -9.33 15.15 9.06
N SER A 9 -9.35 14.21 10.00
CA SER A 9 -10.08 12.97 9.84
C SER A 9 -11.58 13.18 10.08
N LYS A 10 -12.41 12.55 9.25
CA LYS A 10 -13.88 12.51 9.38
C LYS A 10 -14.36 11.40 10.33
N GLY A 11 -13.46 10.56 10.85
CA GLY A 11 -13.77 9.42 11.72
C GLY A 11 -12.79 8.25 11.53
N SER A 12 -13.08 7.11 12.16
CA SER A 12 -12.28 5.89 12.06
C SER A 12 -13.09 4.70 11.55
N CYS A 13 -12.51 3.92 10.64
CA CYS A 13 -13.01 2.62 10.26
C CYS A 13 -12.25 1.56 11.06
N LEU A 14 -12.97 0.63 11.70
CA LEU A 14 -12.38 -0.37 12.60
C LEU A 14 -12.33 -1.74 11.93
N GLY A 15 -11.21 -2.46 12.11
CA GLY A 15 -11.05 -3.85 11.68
C GLY A 15 -11.19 -4.08 10.18
N ILE A 16 -10.72 -3.16 9.35
CA ILE A 16 -10.81 -3.25 7.89
C ILE A 16 -9.70 -4.14 7.36
N SER A 17 -10.08 -5.14 6.55
CA SER A 17 -9.14 -6.02 5.84
C SER A 17 -8.69 -5.39 4.52
N LEU A 18 -7.43 -4.95 4.47
CA LEU A 18 -6.76 -4.56 3.24
C LEU A 18 -6.01 -5.78 2.68
N TRP A 19 -6.36 -6.20 1.47
CA TRP A 19 -5.67 -7.29 0.79
C TRP A 19 -4.53 -6.76 -0.07
N ILE A 20 -3.32 -7.22 0.20
CA ILE A 20 -2.15 -7.01 -0.66
C ILE A 20 -1.75 -8.38 -1.18
N GLN A 21 -2.02 -8.64 -2.46
CA GLN A 21 -1.88 -9.97 -3.05
C GLN A 21 -2.71 -11.00 -2.26
N GLU A 22 -2.11 -12.09 -1.79
CA GLU A 22 -2.80 -13.13 -1.01
C GLU A 22 -2.85 -12.85 0.51
N ALA A 23 -2.29 -11.73 0.96
CA ALA A 23 -2.23 -11.38 2.37
C ALA A 23 -3.30 -10.38 2.79
N ALA A 24 -4.10 -10.75 3.77
CA ALA A 24 -5.01 -9.84 4.46
C ALA A 24 -4.31 -9.12 5.59
N ILE A 25 -4.39 -7.79 5.60
CA ILE A 25 -3.91 -6.94 6.67
C ILE A 25 -5.12 -6.27 7.31
N VAL A 26 -5.40 -6.63 8.56
CA VAL A 26 -6.58 -6.15 9.29
C VAL A 26 -6.16 -5.01 10.23
N GLU A 27 -6.65 -3.81 9.98
CA GLU A 27 -6.27 -2.62 10.74
C GLU A 27 -7.42 -1.61 10.88
N ASP A 28 -7.23 -0.69 11.82
CA ASP A 28 -8.07 0.50 11.94
C ASP A 28 -7.49 1.63 11.07
N TYR A 29 -8.34 2.26 10.26
CA TYR A 29 -7.95 3.34 9.35
C TYR A 29 -8.68 4.63 9.67
N LEU A 30 -8.01 5.76 9.47
CA LEU A 30 -8.65 7.07 9.52
C LEU A 30 -9.40 7.32 8.22
N LEU A 31 -10.65 7.77 8.32
CA LEU A 31 -11.40 8.27 7.19
C LEU A 31 -10.91 9.69 6.88
N LEU A 32 -10.21 9.85 5.76
CA LEU A 32 -9.62 11.11 5.33
C LEU A 32 -10.30 11.63 4.07
N ASP A 33 -10.32 12.95 3.91
CA ASP A 33 -10.68 13.58 2.64
C ASP A 33 -9.45 13.65 1.74
N LEU A 34 -9.32 12.68 0.85
CA LEU A 34 -8.18 12.54 -0.05
C LEU A 34 -8.44 13.19 -1.42
N ASN A 35 -9.48 14.01 -1.59
CA ASN A 35 -9.85 14.61 -2.89
C ASN A 35 -8.76 15.50 -3.54
N LYS A 36 -7.68 15.81 -2.82
CA LYS A 36 -6.53 16.59 -3.30
C LYS A 36 -5.31 15.72 -3.66
N THR A 37 -5.42 14.40 -3.56
CA THR A 37 -4.38 13.43 -3.91
C THR A 37 -4.98 12.33 -4.78
N ASP A 38 -4.17 11.76 -5.67
CA ASP A 38 -4.57 10.61 -6.49
C ASP A 38 -4.54 9.28 -5.70
N ALA A 39 -4.36 9.34 -4.38
CA ALA A 39 -4.27 8.18 -3.51
C ALA A 39 -5.64 7.84 -2.89
N ASP A 40 -6.05 6.58 -3.00
CA ASP A 40 -7.24 6.06 -2.31
C ASP A 40 -6.95 5.70 -0.84
N VAL A 41 -5.71 5.28 -0.54
CA VAL A 41 -5.27 4.83 0.78
C VAL A 41 -3.84 5.29 1.04
N ILE A 42 -3.57 5.76 2.26
CA ILE A 42 -2.23 6.12 2.73
C ILE A 42 -1.82 5.16 3.84
N LEU A 43 -0.74 4.42 3.60
CA LEU A 43 -0.15 3.52 4.59
C LEU A 43 0.98 4.25 5.32
N GLY A 44 0.70 4.68 6.56
CA GLY A 44 1.64 5.45 7.38
C GLY A 44 2.73 4.61 8.03
N TYR A 45 3.64 5.27 8.76
CA TYR A 45 4.77 4.61 9.43
C TYR A 45 4.37 3.54 10.44
N LYS A 46 3.22 3.70 11.14
CA LYS A 46 2.68 2.68 12.05
C LYS A 46 2.34 1.37 11.32
N TRP A 47 1.93 1.46 10.06
CA TRP A 47 1.72 0.28 9.22
C TRP A 47 3.07 -0.29 8.76
N LEU A 48 4.00 0.57 8.29
CA LEU A 48 5.33 0.14 7.88
C LEU A 48 6.11 -0.58 8.99
N SER A 49 5.94 -0.18 10.25
CA SER A 49 6.60 -0.83 11.39
C SER A 49 6.10 -2.24 11.70
N LYS A 50 5.00 -2.67 11.07
CA LYS A 50 4.44 -4.03 11.21
C LYS A 50 4.94 -4.98 10.13
N LEU A 51 5.65 -4.47 9.13
CA LEU A 51 6.30 -5.30 8.14
C LEU A 51 7.41 -6.08 8.86
N GLY A 52 7.54 -7.37 8.53
CA GLY A 52 8.63 -8.21 9.00
C GLY A 52 9.94 -7.79 8.34
N GLU A 53 10.73 -8.77 7.91
CA GLU A 53 11.93 -8.47 7.13
C GLU A 53 11.56 -7.70 5.85
N THR A 54 12.18 -6.54 5.64
CA THR A 54 11.96 -5.68 4.48
C THR A 54 13.21 -5.61 3.62
N MET A 55 13.07 -5.86 2.32
CA MET A 55 14.12 -5.62 1.32
C MET A 55 13.73 -4.42 0.46
N ILE A 56 14.61 -3.42 0.43
CA ILE A 56 14.44 -2.20 -0.37
C ILE A 56 15.67 -2.06 -1.26
N GLU A 57 15.64 -2.75 -2.40
CA GLU A 57 16.64 -2.57 -3.47
C GLU A 57 15.97 -1.86 -4.65
N ASN A 58 15.18 -2.58 -5.45
CA ASN A 58 14.41 -2.05 -6.59
C ASN A 58 12.90 -2.34 -6.51
N THR A 59 12.50 -3.23 -5.61
CA THR A 59 11.11 -3.57 -5.30
C THR A 59 10.86 -3.34 -3.82
N LYS A 60 9.62 -3.01 -3.46
CA LYS A 60 9.21 -2.90 -2.06
C LYS A 60 8.68 -4.26 -1.62
N THR A 61 9.57 -5.10 -1.11
CA THR A 61 9.23 -6.49 -0.74
C THR A 61 9.34 -6.68 0.77
N PHE A 62 8.35 -7.34 1.38
CA PHE A 62 8.32 -7.60 2.81
C PHE A 62 7.81 -9.02 3.11
N TYR A 63 8.29 -9.60 4.21
CA TYR A 63 7.79 -10.88 4.70
C TYR A 63 6.56 -10.66 5.60
N ASN A 64 5.44 -11.22 5.18
CA ASN A 64 4.31 -11.57 6.03
C ASN A 64 4.58 -13.01 6.48
N ASP A 65 4.36 -13.37 7.74
CA ASP A 65 4.68 -14.67 8.37
C ASP A 65 4.53 -15.97 7.54
N THR A 66 3.78 -15.93 6.43
CA THR A 66 3.60 -17.04 5.47
C THR A 66 4.29 -16.86 4.12
N SER A 67 4.55 -15.65 3.62
CA SER A 67 5.10 -15.40 2.28
C SER A 67 5.77 -14.03 2.10
N TRP A 68 6.63 -13.93 1.07
CA TRP A 68 7.18 -12.67 0.60
C TRP A 68 6.19 -11.96 -0.32
N ILE A 69 5.83 -10.72 0.02
CA ILE A 69 4.90 -9.87 -0.73
C ILE A 69 5.68 -8.76 -1.39
N THR A 70 5.46 -8.55 -2.69
CA THR A 70 6.12 -7.47 -3.45
C THR A 70 5.12 -6.43 -3.92
N ILE A 71 5.23 -5.19 -3.42
CA ILE A 71 4.47 -4.06 -3.92
C ILE A 71 5.17 -3.53 -5.18
N ASN A 72 4.61 -3.88 -6.34
CA ASN A 72 5.04 -3.33 -7.62
C ASN A 72 4.30 -2.01 -7.88
N ASN A 73 5.02 -1.00 -8.39
CA ASN A 73 4.33 0.05 -9.13
C ASN A 73 3.67 -0.60 -10.35
N LYS A 74 2.44 -0.19 -10.67
CA LYS A 74 1.79 -0.57 -11.92
C LYS A 74 2.68 -0.05 -13.07
N ALA A 75 3.55 -0.89 -13.58
CA ALA A 75 4.38 -0.57 -14.74
C ALA A 75 3.49 -0.52 -15.98
N ASP A 76 3.81 0.39 -16.90
CA ASP A 76 3.34 0.38 -18.28
C ASP A 76 3.28 -1.07 -18.79
N THR A 77 2.07 -1.59 -18.95
CA THR A 77 1.85 -2.87 -19.59
C THR A 77 2.17 -2.69 -21.07
N SER A 78 3.44 -2.83 -21.46
CA SER A 78 3.76 -3.28 -22.81
C SER A 78 3.33 -4.74 -22.89
N ASP A 79 2.07 -4.91 -23.27
CA ASP A 79 1.45 -6.18 -23.59
C ASP A 79 2.30 -6.90 -24.67
N GLY A 80 3.05 -7.91 -24.24
CA GLY A 80 3.80 -8.81 -25.10
C GLY A 80 2.87 -9.75 -25.84
N THR A 81 2.04 -9.22 -26.73
CA THR A 81 1.25 -10.01 -27.67
C THR A 81 1.97 -10.13 -29.02
N LYS A 82 2.55 -11.31 -29.28
CA LYS A 82 2.45 -12.11 -30.54
C LYS A 82 3.42 -13.30 -30.46
N ARG A 83 2.90 -14.51 -30.20
CA ARG A 83 2.46 -15.56 -31.15
C ARG A 83 3.62 -16.38 -31.71
N GLY A 84 3.57 -17.68 -31.41
CA GLY A 84 4.44 -18.70 -31.98
C GLY A 84 4.23 -18.92 -33.48
N GLY A 85 5.19 -19.66 -34.04
CA GLY A 85 5.32 -20.06 -35.44
C GLY A 85 6.77 -20.42 -35.70
#